data_AF-A0A936W1K2-F1
#
_entry.id   AF-A0A936W1K2-F1
#
_cell.length_a   1.000
_cell.length_b   1.000
_cell.length_c   1.000
_cell.angle_alpha   90.00
_cell.angle_beta   90.00
_cell.angle_gamma   90.00
#
_symmetry.space_group_name_H-M   'P 1'
#
loop_
_entity.id
_entity.type
_entity.pdbx_description
1 polymer ?
#
loop_
_entity_poly.entity_id
_entity_poly.type
_entity_poly.pdbx_seq_one_letter_code
_entity_poly.pdbx_strand_id
1 'polypeptide(L)' 'MLKVLLIDDEQRATDALRLMIVKTIPEIDEVIVCNDSRLAAEKIHQHQPGLCSSTSRCRI' A
#
# COMPACT_ATOMS: atom_id res chain seq x y z
N MET A 1 3.99 11.98 -10.02
CA MET A 1 4.37 11.63 -8.65
C MET A 1 3.26 10.76 -8.08
N LEU A 2 3.50 9.46 -8.03
CA LEU A 2 2.49 8.41 -7.80
C LEU A 2 2.47 8.01 -6.32
N LYS A 3 1.28 7.85 -5.75
CA LYS A 3 1.11 7.29 -4.40
C LYS A 3 0.62 5.86 -4.51
N VAL A 4 1.17 4.97 -3.67
CA VAL A 4 0.79 3.55 -3.63
C VAL A 4 0.23 3.20 -2.27
N LEU A 5 -0.89 2.47 -2.25
CA LEU A 5 -1.44 1.87 -1.03
C LEU A 5 -1.18 0.36 -1.05
N LEU A 6 -0.46 -0.14 -0.05
CA LEU A 6 -0.24 -1.55 0.22
C LEU A 6 -1.23 -2.04 1.28
N ILE A 7 -1.95 -3.12 0.99
CA ILE A 7 -2.95 -3.71 1.88
C ILE A 7 -2.56 -5.17 2.14
N ASP A 8 -2.11 -5.45 3.35
CA ASP A 8 -1.64 -6.78 3.74
C ASP A 8 -1.65 -6.92 5.27
N ASP A 9 -2.12 -8.05 5.79
CA ASP A 9 -2.27 -8.31 7.23
C ASP A 9 -0.94 -8.67 7.92
N GLU A 10 0.13 -8.93 7.15
CA GLU A 10 1.47 -9.22 7.63
C GLU A 10 2.39 -7.98 7.50
N GLN A 11 2.59 -7.29 8.64
CA GLN A 11 3.45 -6.09 8.74
C GLN A 11 4.85 -6.32 8.13
N ARG A 12 5.45 -7.50 8.38
CA ARG A 12 6.80 -7.82 7.88
C ARG A 12 6.88 -7.86 6.35
N ALA A 13 5.90 -8.50 5.71
CA ALA A 13 5.83 -8.55 4.25
C ALA A 13 5.65 -7.15 3.68
N THR A 14 4.79 -6.35 4.33
CA THR A 14 4.52 -4.99 3.90
C THR A 14 5.72 -4.06 3.99
N ASP A 15 6.50 -4.15 5.07
CA ASP A 15 7.70 -3.32 5.25
C ASP A 15 8.79 -3.68 4.22
N ALA A 16 8.98 -4.97 3.95
CA ALA A 16 9.92 -5.42 2.92
C ALA A 16 9.52 -4.91 1.54
N LEU A 17 8.24 -5.02 1.18
CA LEU A 17 7.72 -4.55 -0.10
C LEU A 17 7.81 -3.02 -0.23
N ARG A 18 7.48 -2.29 0.84
CA ARG A 18 7.62 -0.83 0.89
C ARG A 18 9.07 -0.39 0.63
N LEU A 19 10.04 -1.03 1.29
CA LEU A 19 11.46 -0.74 1.09
C LEU A 19 11.91 -1.03 -0.34
N MET A 20 11.43 -2.13 -0.93
CA MET A 20 11.72 -2.44 -2.32
C MET A 20 11.18 -1.36 -3.26
N ILE A 21 9.89 -1.03 -3.16
CA ILE A 21 9.23 -0.05 -4.02
C ILE A 21 9.96 1.29 -4.00
N VAL A 22 10.23 1.83 -2.80
CA VAL A 22 10.92 3.11 -2.63
C VAL A 22 12.33 3.09 -3.24
N LYS A 23 13.02 1.95 -3.19
CA LYS A 23 14.37 1.81 -3.74
C LYS A 23 14.39 1.62 -5.26
N THR A 24 13.36 1.01 -5.84
CA THR A 24 13.39 0.57 -7.24
C THR A 24 12.54 1.42 -8.18
N ILE A 25 11.56 2.18 -7.68
CA ILE A 25 10.62 2.93 -8.52
C ILE A 25 10.66 4.41 -8.10
N PRO A 26 11.50 5.24 -8.73
CA PRO A 26 11.67 6.64 -8.37
C PRO A 26 10.42 7.50 -8.63
N GLU A 27 9.47 7.04 -9.43
CA GLU A 27 8.20 7.74 -9.72
C GLU A 27 7.16 7.61 -8.59
N ILE A 28 7.42 6.72 -7.62
CA ILE A 28 6.58 6.55 -6.43
C ILE A 28 7.11 7.43 -5.30
N ASP A 29 6.32 8.42 -4.94
CA ASP A 29 6.64 9.40 -3.90
C ASP A 29 6.36 8.88 -2.50
N GLU A 30 5.25 8.16 -2.39
CA GLU A 30 4.67 7.81 -1.11
C GLU A 30 4.09 6.41 -1.18
N VAL A 31 4.44 5.60 -0.19
CA VAL A 31 3.87 4.28 0.04
C VAL A 31 3.11 4.30 1.35
N ILE A 32 1.79 4.26 1.24
CA ILE A 32 0.86 4.12 2.36
C ILE A 32 0.67 2.63 2.65
N VAL A 33 0.58 2.28 3.92
CA VAL A 33 0.37 0.91 4.40
C VAL A 33 -0.98 0.81 5.12
N CYS A 34 -1.67 -0.30 4.90
CA CYS A 34 -2.93 -0.66 5.52
C CYS A 34 -2.91 -2.14 5.93
N ASN A 35 -2.86 -2.37 7.23
CA ASN A 35 -2.71 -3.70 7.80
C ASN A 35 -4.05 -4.39 8.07
N ASP A 36 -5.13 -3.66 7.85
CA ASP A 36 -6.49 -4.09 8.10
C ASP A 36 -7.33 -3.68 6.91
N SER A 37 -7.68 -4.65 6.08
CA SER A 37 -8.49 -4.44 4.87
C SER A 37 -9.79 -3.68 5.12
N ARG A 38 -10.35 -3.73 6.34
CA ARG A 38 -11.57 -2.99 6.70
C ARG A 38 -11.36 -1.47 6.69
N LEU A 39 -10.11 -1.02 6.83
CA LEU A 39 -9.72 0.40 6.79
C LEU A 39 -9.22 0.83 5.40
N ALA A 40 -9.16 -0.09 4.43
CA ALA A 40 -8.63 0.19 3.10
C ALA A 40 -9.45 1.27 2.38
N ALA A 41 -10.79 1.17 2.41
CA ALA A 41 -11.67 2.14 1.76
C ALA A 41 -11.46 3.56 2.30
N GLU A 42 -11.30 3.71 3.62
CA GLU A 42 -10.99 4.99 4.26
C GLU A 42 -9.65 5.55 3.78
N LYS A 43 -8.60 4.72 3.75
CA LYS A 43 -7.26 5.12 3.28
C LYS A 43 -7.24 5.47 1.79
N ILE A 44 -7.99 4.76 0.95
CA ILE A 44 -8.14 5.11 -0.47
C ILE A 44 -8.76 6.50 -0.59
N HIS A 45 -9.83 6.78 0.16
CA HIS A 45 -10.49 8.08 0.14
C HIS A 45 -9.56 9.21 0.62
N GLN A 46 -8.84 8.99 1.72
CA GLN A 46 -7.96 9.99 2.33
C GLN A 46 -6.71 10.30 1.49
N HIS A 47 -6.08 9.28 0.92
CA HIS A 47 -4.78 9.43 0.27
C HIS A 47 -4.86 9.52 -1.26
N GLN A 48 -5.98 9.11 -1.86
CA GLN A 48 -6.20 9.06 -3.31
C GLN A 48 -5.02 8.40 -4.04
N PRO A 49 -4.64 7.16 -3.67
CA PRO A 49 -3.49 6.49 -4.28
C PRO A 49 -3.74 6.22 -5.77
N GLY A 50 -2.69 6.37 -6.58
CA GLY A 50 -2.75 6.04 -8.02
C GLY A 50 -2.69 4.53 -8.28
N LEU A 51 -2.27 3.75 -7.29
CA LEU A 51 -2.22 2.29 -7.34
C LEU A 51 -2.55 1.69 -5.97
N CYS A 52 -3.37 0.65 -5.96
CA CYS A 52 -3.64 -0.18 -4.78
C CYS A 52 -3.16 -1.60 -5.05
N SER A 53 -2.38 -2.17 -4.13
CA SER A 53 -1.94 -3.57 -4.19
C SER A 53 -2.38 -4.28 -2.91
N SER A 54 -3.04 -5.43 -3.08
CA SER A 54 -3.51 -6.26 -1.97
C SER A 54 -3.16 -7.71 -2.19
N THR A 55 -2.74 -8.40 -1.13
CA THR A 55 -2.58 -9.86 -1.22
C THR A 55 -3.94 -10.54 -1.22
N SER A 56 -4.02 -11.74 -1.80
CA SER A 56 -5.26 -12.48 -2.08
C SER A 56 -6.10 -12.84 -0.84
N ARG A 57 -5.61 -12.52 0.37
CA ARG A 57 -6.34 -12.71 1.64
C ARG A 57 -7.16 -11.48 2.03
N CYS A 58 -6.81 -10.29 1.55
CA CYS A 58 -7.56 -9.07 1.82
C CYS A 58 -8.71 -8.92 0.82
N ARG A 59 -9.96 -9.12 1.27
CA ARG A 59 -11.13 -8.67 0.51
C ARG A 59 -11.37 -7.21 0.84
N ILE A 60 -11.14 -6.33 -0.13
CA ILE A 60 -11.38 -4.89 -0.05
C ILE A 60 -12.78 -4.58 -0.55
#